data_AF-A0A6B3F673-F1
#
_entry.id   AF-A0A6B3F673-F1
#
_cell.length_a   1.000
_cell.length_b   1.000
_cell.length_c   1.000
_cell.angle_alpha   90.00
_cell.angle_beta   90.00
_cell.angle_gamma   90.00
#
_symmetry.space_group_name_H-M   'P 1'
#
loop_
_entity.id
_entity.type
_entity.pdbx_description
1 polymer ?
#
loop_
_entity_poly.entity_id
_entity_poly.type
_entity_poly.pdbx_seq_one_letter_code
_entity_poly.pdbx_strand_id
1 'polypeptide(L)'
;WTTNFAEVQRALSAKNLSAAKRTPLIAAFPKIFIPAIVVIPGLIALILEPSIGKQGGKFEFNDAIPLLMRDLLPNGVLGIAVTGLLAAFMAGMA
;
A
#
# COMPACT_ATOMS: atom_id res chain seq x y z
N TRP A 1 10.47 -1.60 13.16
CA TRP A 1 10.31 -3.04 13.43
C TRP A 1 10.57 -3.35 14.90
N THR A 2 11.73 -3.02 15.46
CA THR A 2 12.08 -3.40 16.86
C THR A 2 11.63 -2.39 17.92
N THR A 3 11.37 -1.14 17.54
CA THR A 3 11.02 -0.03 18.47
C THR A 3 9.58 0.46 18.31
N ASN A 4 8.80 -0.10 17.37
CA ASN A 4 7.40 0.26 17.18
C ASN A 4 6.53 -0.56 18.14
N PHE A 5 5.78 0.12 19.02
CA PHE A 5 4.96 -0.50 20.06
C PHE A 5 3.92 -1.48 19.50
N ALA A 6 3.23 -1.11 18.42
CA ALA A 6 2.22 -1.99 17.80
C ALA A 6 2.81 -3.30 17.27
N GLU A 7 4.02 -3.25 16.70
CA GLU A 7 4.73 -4.42 16.20
C GLU A 7 5.24 -5.31 17.35
N VAL A 8 5.72 -4.70 18.43
CA VAL A 8 6.12 -5.43 19.65
C VAL A 8 4.90 -6.12 20.27
N GLN A 9 3.75 -5.45 20.36
CA GLN A 9 2.52 -6.04 20.88
C GLN A 9 2.05 -7.24 20.04
N ARG A 10 2.13 -7.16 18.69
CA ARG A 10 1.85 -8.31 17.80
C ARG A 10 2.79 -9.49 18.04
N ALA A 11 4.05 -9.24 18.38
CA ALA A 11 4.99 -10.30 18.72
C ALA A 11 4.68 -10.93 20.09
N LEU A 12 4.28 -10.13 21.08
CA LEU A 12 3.96 -10.58 22.44
C LEU A 12 2.62 -11.33 22.53
N SER A 13 1.66 -11.04 21.65
CA SER A 13 0.39 -11.77 21.57
C SER A 13 0.48 -13.13 20.87
N ALA A 14 1.66 -13.49 20.34
CA ALA A 14 1.88 -14.77 19.71
C ALA A 14 1.83 -15.93 20.74
N LYS A 15 1.29 -17.08 20.32
CA LYS A 15 1.11 -18.27 21.18
C LYS A 15 2.38 -18.74 21.90
N ASN A 16 3.55 -18.57 21.28
CA ASN A 16 4.85 -18.94 21.84
C ASN A 16 6.00 -18.26 21.09
N LEU A 17 7.22 -18.39 21.62
CA LEU A 17 8.43 -17.80 21.05
C LEU A 17 8.73 -18.28 19.61
N SER A 18 8.41 -19.54 19.28
CA SER A 18 8.60 -20.07 17.94
C SER A 18 7.70 -19.37 16.93
N ALA A 19 6.42 -19.17 17.27
CA ALA A 19 5.45 -18.43 16.46
C ALA A 19 5.89 -16.96 16.28
N ALA A 20 6.26 -16.28 17.37
CA ALA A 20 6.75 -14.90 17.33
C ALA A 20 7.96 -14.73 16.38
N LYS A 21 8.88 -15.71 16.34
CA LYS A 21 10.06 -15.68 15.44
C LYS A 21 9.71 -16.03 13.99
N ARG A 22 8.76 -16.94 13.76
CA ARG A 22 8.39 -17.38 12.40
C ARG A 22 7.51 -16.37 11.67
N THR A 23 6.65 -15.64 12.38
CA THR A 23 5.77 -14.61 11.79
C THR A 23 6.53 -13.61 10.91
N PRO A 24 7.61 -12.93 11.35
CA PRO A 24 8.34 -11.99 10.49
C PRO A 24 9.04 -12.68 9.32
N LEU A 25 9.53 -13.92 9.49
CA LEU A 25 10.18 -14.67 8.41
C LEU A 25 9.20 -15.01 7.29
N ILE A 26 8.00 -15.48 7.66
CA ILE A 26 6.95 -15.80 6.71
C ILE A 26 6.40 -14.51 6.07
N ALA A 27 6.21 -13.45 6.87
CA ALA A 27 5.70 -12.17 6.38
C ALA A 27 6.71 -11.42 5.48
N ALA A 28 8.02 -11.65 5.65
CA ALA A 28 9.04 -11.02 4.82
C ALA A 28 8.95 -11.45 3.35
N PHE A 29 8.61 -12.72 3.08
CA PHE A 29 8.55 -13.25 1.72
C PHE A 29 7.55 -12.49 0.81
N PRO A 30 6.23 -12.38 1.14
CA PRO A 30 5.32 -11.58 0.34
C PRO A 30 5.67 -10.09 0.38
N LYS A 31 6.29 -9.61 1.48
CA LYS A 31 6.64 -8.19 1.65
C LYS A 31 7.68 -7.68 0.65
N ILE A 32 8.57 -8.56 0.16
CA ILE A 32 9.57 -8.21 -0.87
C ILE A 32 8.90 -7.74 -2.17
N PHE A 33 7.66 -8.19 -2.47
CA PHE A 33 6.94 -7.80 -3.68
C PHE A 33 6.17 -6.49 -3.56
N ILE A 34 5.94 -5.99 -2.33
CA ILE A 34 5.14 -4.78 -2.10
C ILE A 34 5.71 -3.56 -2.84
N PRO A 35 7.03 -3.28 -2.84
CA PRO A 35 7.59 -2.18 -3.62
C PRO A 35 7.30 -2.32 -5.12
N ALA A 36 7.35 -3.53 -5.68
CA ALA A 36 7.03 -3.72 -7.09
C ALA A 36 5.56 -3.40 -7.38
N ILE A 37 4.64 -3.86 -6.53
CA ILE A 37 3.19 -3.61 -6.68
C ILE A 37 2.85 -2.12 -6.51
N VAL A 38 3.59 -1.36 -5.71
CA VAL A 38 3.33 0.06 -5.46
C VAL A 38 4.04 0.97 -6.48
N VAL A 39 5.30 0.69 -6.79
CA VAL A 39 6.14 1.57 -7.63
C VAL A 39 5.78 1.44 -9.11
N ILE A 40 5.52 0.22 -9.61
CA ILE A 40 5.24 0.01 -11.03
C ILE A 40 4.00 0.80 -11.49
N PRO A 41 2.85 0.75 -10.79
CA PRO A 41 1.71 1.61 -11.14
C PRO A 41 2.05 3.10 -11.06
N GLY A 42 2.81 3.55 -10.06
CA GLY A 42 3.25 4.94 -9.98
C GLY A 42 4.06 5.40 -11.21
N LEU A 43 4.95 4.54 -11.71
CA LEU A 43 5.70 4.81 -12.95
C LEU A 43 4.79 4.81 -14.19
N ILE A 44 3.81 3.91 -14.25
CA ILE A 44 2.80 3.91 -15.33
C ILE A 44 2.00 5.21 -15.32
N ALA A 45 1.59 5.70 -14.14
CA ALA A 45 0.89 6.96 -14.00
C ALA A 45 1.70 8.15 -14.53
N LEU A 46 3.01 8.20 -14.28
CA LEU A 46 3.89 9.25 -14.81
C LEU A 46 3.98 9.24 -16.34
N ILE A 47 3.87 8.06 -16.97
CA ILE A 47 3.88 7.94 -18.43
C ILE A 47 2.52 8.36 -19.02
N LEU A 48 1.41 7.97 -18.37
CA LEU A 48 0.06 8.30 -18.83
C LEU A 48 -0.34 9.75 -18.57
N GLU A 49 0.12 10.34 -17.47
CA GLU A 49 -0.11 11.73 -17.12
C GLU A 49 1.23 12.42 -16.78
N PRO A 50 1.97 12.90 -17.80
CA PRO A 50 3.27 13.54 -17.62
C PRO A 50 3.20 14.89 -16.91
N SER A 51 2.02 15.40 -16.58
CA SER A 51 1.86 16.63 -15.79
C SER A 51 1.96 16.41 -14.28
N ILE A 52 1.93 15.15 -13.81
CA ILE A 52 2.11 14.80 -12.39
C ILE A 52 3.44 15.36 -11.87
N GLY A 53 3.37 16.12 -10.79
CA GLY A 53 4.54 16.63 -10.07
C GLY A 53 5.31 17.77 -10.76
N LYS A 54 4.77 18.34 -11.85
CA LYS A 54 5.32 19.56 -12.46
C LYS A 54 4.91 20.80 -11.68
N GLN A 55 5.80 21.78 -11.58
CA GLN A 55 5.49 23.08 -10.98
C GLN A 55 4.37 23.77 -11.78
N GLY A 56 3.24 24.05 -11.13
CA GLY A 56 2.02 24.58 -11.76
C GLY A 56 1.14 23.54 -12.46
N GLY A 57 1.44 22.24 -12.32
CA GLY A 57 0.59 21.15 -12.78
C GLY A 57 -0.67 20.98 -11.91
N LYS A 58 -1.70 20.33 -12.47
CA LYS A 58 -2.97 20.04 -11.75
C LYS A 58 -2.88 18.86 -10.79
N PHE A 59 -1.88 18.00 -10.94
CA PHE A 59 -1.78 16.72 -10.24
C PHE A 59 -0.45 16.59 -9.49
N GLU A 60 -0.52 16.14 -8.25
CA GLU A 60 0.62 15.83 -7.40
C GLU A 60 1.02 14.35 -7.52
N PHE A 61 2.22 13.98 -7.05
CA PHE A 61 2.68 12.59 -7.08
C PHE A 61 1.76 11.62 -6.31
N ASN A 62 1.08 12.11 -5.26
CA ASN A 62 0.13 11.32 -4.48
C ASN A 62 -1.16 10.99 -5.25
N ASP A 63 -1.46 11.72 -6.33
CA ASP A 63 -2.66 11.50 -7.15
C ASP A 63 -2.49 10.35 -8.16
N ALA A 64 -1.29 9.78 -8.29
CA ALA A 64 -0.99 8.75 -9.28
C ALA A 64 -1.93 7.54 -9.20
N ILE A 65 -2.14 6.98 -8.00
CA ILE A 65 -3.02 5.80 -7.82
C ILE A 65 -4.50 6.17 -8.03
N PRO A 66 -5.05 7.24 -7.42
CA PRO A 66 -6.41 7.69 -7.71
C PRO A 66 -6.69 7.96 -9.20
N LEU A 67 -5.73 8.56 -9.91
CA LEU A 67 -5.86 8.86 -11.33
C LEU A 67 -5.95 7.57 -12.16
N LEU A 68 -5.09 6.60 -11.91
CA LEU A 68 -5.16 5.29 -12.56
C LEU A 68 -6.45 4.53 -12.23
N MET A 69 -6.95 4.62 -11.00
CA MET A 69 -8.23 4.02 -10.63
C MET A 69 -9.39 4.62 -11.43
N ARG A 70 -9.41 5.95 -11.58
CA ARG A 70 -10.43 6.66 -12.38
C ARG A 70 -10.37 6.29 -13.85
N ASP A 71 -9.17 6.20 -14.41
CA ASP A 71 -8.96 6.12 -15.86
C ASP A 71 -8.94 4.67 -16.39
N LEU A 72 -8.56 3.69 -15.56
CA LEU A 72 -8.35 2.31 -16.01
C LEU A 72 -9.34 1.28 -15.46
N LEU A 73 -10.04 1.56 -14.35
CA LEU A 73 -10.92 0.56 -13.73
C LEU A 73 -12.36 0.65 -14.25
N PRO A 74 -12.97 -0.47 -14.70
CA PRO A 74 -14.38 -0.48 -15.05
C PRO A 74 -15.27 -0.34 -13.81
N ASN A 75 -16.51 0.08 -14.04
CA ASN A 75 -17.53 0.15 -13.01
C ASN A 75 -17.69 -1.22 -12.32
N GLY A 76 -17.84 -1.21 -11.00
CA GLY A 76 -17.80 -2.41 -10.15
C GLY A 76 -16.42 -2.68 -9.55
N VAL A 77 -15.39 -2.86 -10.38
CA VAL A 77 -14.00 -3.04 -9.89
C VAL A 77 -13.48 -1.78 -9.22
N LEU A 78 -13.82 -0.61 -9.77
CA LEU A 78 -13.56 0.68 -9.12
C LEU A 78 -14.12 0.74 -7.69
N GLY A 79 -15.33 0.22 -7.47
CA GLY A 79 -15.95 0.17 -6.14
C GLY A 79 -15.15 -0.69 -5.17
N ILE A 80 -14.75 -1.89 -5.58
CA ILE A 80 -13.90 -2.78 -4.78
C ILE A 80 -12.57 -2.09 -4.43
N ALA A 81 -11.96 -1.43 -5.42
CA ALA A 81 -10.68 -0.76 -5.23
C ALA A 81 -10.78 0.42 -4.24
N VAL A 82 -11.83 1.24 -4.33
CA VAL A 82 -12.09 2.33 -3.38
C VAL A 82 -12.39 1.79 -1.98
N THR A 83 -13.22 0.75 -1.85
CA THR A 83 -13.49 0.11 -0.55
C THR A 83 -12.22 -0.45 0.06
N GLY A 84 -11.37 -1.12 -0.72
CA GLY A 84 -10.09 -1.64 -0.26
C GLY A 84 -9.14 -0.54 0.22
N LEU A 85 -9.08 0.58 -0.52
CA LEU A 85 -8.28 1.75 -0.15
C LEU A 85 -8.73 2.35 1.19
N LEU A 86 -10.04 2.53 1.37
CA LEU A 86 -10.60 3.04 2.63
C LEU A 86 -10.36 2.09 3.80
N ALA A 87 -10.53 0.78 3.58
CA ALA A 87 -10.25 -0.23 4.60
C ALA A 87 -8.76 -0.24 5.00
N ALA A 88 -7.85 -0.08 4.04
CA ALA A 88 -6.41 0.00 4.31
C ALA A 88 -6.04 1.24 5.14
N PHE A 89 -6.67 2.40 4.89
CA PHE A 89 -6.47 3.59 5.71
C PHE A 89 -6.93 3.38 7.15
N MET A 90 -8.09 2.74 7.36
CA MET A 90 -8.57 2.41 8.71
C MET A 90 -7.62 1.46 9.45
N ALA A 91 -7.08 0.45 8.74
CA ALA A 91 -6.11 -0.48 9.32
C ALA A 91 -4.77 0.19 9.70
N GLY A 92 -4.42 1.31 9.07
CA GLY A 92 -3.19 2.07 9.36
C GLY A 92 -3.30 3.07 10.52
N MET A 93 -4.53 3.47 10.89
CA MET A 93 -4.79 4.37 12.03
C MET A 93 -5.11 3.63 13.33
N ALA A 94 -5.30 2.31 13.26
CA ALA A 94 -5.56 1.41 14.39
C ALA A 94 -4.27 0.85 14.98
#